data_AF-A0A1W9WA22-F1
#
_entry.id   AF-A0A1W9WA22-F1
#
_cell.length_a   1.000
_cell.length_b   1.000
_cell.length_c   1.000
_cell.angle_alpha   90.00
_cell.angle_beta   90.00
_cell.angle_gamma   90.00
#
_symmetry.space_group_name_H-M   'P 1'
#
loop_
_entity.id
_entity.type
_entity.pdbx_description
1 polymer ?
#
loop_
_entity_poly.entity_id
_entity_poly.type
_entity_poly.pdbx_seq_one_letter_code
_entity_poly.pdbx_strand_id
1 'polypeptide(L)' 'MAQNARSIVHGEGQRKYYSGKKKCHTVKNNIVTEQETGRVIILSDTVEGSKSDKKLADEQELKFPPWSQLWQDKGYG' A
#
# COMPACT_ATOMS: atom_id res chain seq x y z
N MET A 1 -1.18 -35.44 25.66
CA MET A 1 -2.08 -35.31 24.50
C MET A 1 -2.25 -33.82 24.17
N ALA A 2 -1.32 -33.20 23.45
CA ALA A 2 -1.44 -31.77 23.11
C ALA A 2 -0.62 -31.44 21.85
N GLN A 3 -1.09 -31.87 20.68
CA GLN A 3 -0.60 -31.39 19.39
C GLN A 3 -1.75 -31.48 18.38
N ASN A 4 -2.50 -30.39 18.19
CA ASN A 4 -3.23 -30.11 16.94
C ASN A 4 -3.87 -28.72 17.01
N ALA A 5 -3.06 -27.68 16.80
CA ALA A 5 -3.55 -26.33 16.52
C ALA A 5 -2.60 -25.53 15.61
N ARG A 6 -1.61 -26.15 14.96
CA ARG A 6 -0.52 -25.45 14.27
C ARG A 6 -0.58 -25.45 12.73
N SER A 7 -1.57 -26.06 12.09
CA SER A 7 -1.46 -26.35 10.64
C SER A 7 -2.29 -25.51 9.67
N ILE A 8 -3.03 -24.47 10.08
CA ILE A 8 -3.94 -23.77 9.14
C ILE A 8 -3.50 -22.32 8.78
N VAL A 9 -2.48 -21.75 9.44
CA VAL A 9 -2.12 -20.33 9.25
C VAL A 9 -0.94 -20.04 8.31
N HIS A 10 -0.29 -21.06 7.71
CA HIS A 10 0.99 -20.85 7.00
C HIS A 10 0.89 -20.31 5.56
N GLY A 11 -0.24 -20.46 4.85
CA GLY A 11 -0.33 -20.08 3.43
C GLY A 11 -0.87 -18.66 3.14
N GLU A 12 -1.82 -18.20 3.95
CA GLU A 12 -2.58 -16.97 3.64
C GLU A 12 -1.76 -15.70 3.90
N GLY A 13 -1.05 -15.66 5.03
CA GLY A 13 -0.16 -14.56 5.36
C GLY A 13 0.98 -14.40 4.34
N GLN A 14 1.58 -15.51 3.87
CA GLN A 14 2.63 -15.43 2.85
C GLN A 14 2.13 -14.76 1.57
N ARG A 15 0.99 -15.20 1.03
CA ARG A 15 0.43 -14.62 -0.20
C ARG A 15 0.08 -13.15 -0.02
N LYS A 16 -0.48 -12.78 1.13
CA LYS A 16 -0.85 -11.39 1.43
C LYS A 16 0.36 -10.46 1.36
N TYR A 17 1.51 -10.82 1.92
CA TYR A 17 2.67 -9.94 1.92
C TYR A 17 3.60 -10.13 0.71
N TYR A 18 3.49 -11.23 -0.03
CA TYR A 18 4.36 -11.50 -1.17
C TYR A 18 4.06 -10.57 -2.36
N SER A 19 5.03 -9.73 -2.71
CA SER A 19 4.98 -8.89 -3.90
C SER A 19 5.49 -9.67 -5.11
N GLY A 20 4.62 -9.94 -6.08
CA GLY A 20 5.02 -10.61 -7.33
C GLY A 20 6.08 -9.81 -8.12
N LYS A 21 6.01 -8.47 -8.07
CA LYS A 21 6.95 -7.57 -8.77
C LYS A 21 8.35 -7.58 -8.14
N LYS A 22 8.43 -7.57 -6.80
CA LYS A 22 9.71 -7.58 -6.07
C LYS A 22 10.23 -9.00 -5.77
N LYS A 23 9.38 -10.02 -5.94
CA LYS A 23 9.66 -11.43 -5.61
C LYS A 23 10.07 -11.65 -4.15
N CYS A 24 9.50 -10.86 -3.24
CA CYS A 24 9.77 -10.95 -1.80
C CYS A 24 8.54 -10.47 -1.00
N HIS A 25 8.51 -10.80 0.29
CA HIS A 25 7.49 -10.27 1.19
C HIS A 25 7.79 -8.80 1.50
N THR A 26 6.84 -7.92 1.18
CA THR A 26 7.00 -6.48 1.39
C THR A 26 5.78 -5.90 2.07
N VAL A 27 5.97 -4.73 2.66
CA VAL A 27 4.92 -3.79 3.00
C VAL A 27 5.13 -2.52 2.18
N LYS A 28 4.11 -1.66 2.10
CA LYS A 28 4.20 -0.39 1.39
C LYS A 28 3.34 0.67 2.07
N ASN A 29 3.68 1.92 1.78
CA ASN A 29 2.89 3.09 2.09
C ASN A 29 2.69 3.88 0.79
N ASN A 30 1.55 4.56 0.67
CA ASN A 30 1.35 5.63 -0.28
C ASN A 30 1.69 6.96 0.39
N ILE A 31 2.39 7.84 -0.33
CA ILE A 31 2.76 9.16 0.18
C ILE A 31 2.35 10.24 -0.81
N VAL A 32 1.98 11.39 -0.28
CA VAL A 32 1.82 12.62 -1.05
C VAL A 32 2.86 13.62 -0.56
N THR A 33 3.60 14.20 -1.49
CA THR A 33 4.63 15.19 -1.20
C THR A 33 4.27 16.53 -1.79
N GLU A 34 4.71 17.60 -1.13
CA GLU A 34 4.77 18.92 -1.73
C GLU A 34 5.87 18.94 -2.79
N GLN A 35 5.56 19.43 -3.99
CA GLN A 35 6.43 19.24 -5.16
C GLN A 35 7.73 20.07 -5.09
N GLU A 36 7.71 21.26 -4.50
CA GLU A 36 8.85 22.18 -4.50
C GLU A 36 9.90 21.81 -3.45
N THR A 37 9.44 21.41 -2.26
CA THR A 37 10.24 21.14 -1.07
C THR A 37 10.46 19.65 -0.83
N GLY A 38 9.67 18.78 -1.48
CA GLY A 38 9.71 17.33 -1.25
C GLY A 38 9.18 16.88 0.11
N ARG A 39 8.54 17.79 0.87
CA ARG A 39 7.98 17.46 2.19
C ARG A 39 6.84 16.48 2.06
N VAL A 40 6.84 15.44 2.90
CA VAL A 40 5.72 14.49 3.00
C VAL A 40 4.55 15.21 3.69
N ILE A 41 3.46 15.40 2.94
CA ILE A 41 2.21 15.98 3.46
C ILE A 41 1.30 14.87 3.98
N ILE A 42 1.28 13.72 3.31
CA ILE A 42 0.42 12.58 3.64
C ILE A 42 1.25 11.30 3.63
N LEU A 43 1.03 10.47 4.64
CA LEU A 43 1.53 9.11 4.73
C LEU A 43 0.36 8.17 5.01
N SER A 44 0.14 7.18 4.15
CA SER A 44 -0.88 6.15 4.36
C SER A 44 -0.52 5.23 5.52
N ASP A 45 -1.48 4.42 5.95
CA ASP A 45 -1.18 3.21 6.72
C ASP A 45 -0.23 2.30 5.96
N THR A 46 0.58 1.56 6.72
CA THR A 46 1.44 0.52 6.14
C THR A 46 0.60 -0.70 5.81
N VAL A 47 0.51 -1.03 4.52
CA VAL A 47 -0.30 -2.14 4.00
C VAL A 47 0.57 -3.21 3.37
N GLU A 48 -0.03 -4.37 3.11
CA GLU A 48 0.66 -5.46 2.46
C GLU A 48 1.16 -5.13 1.04
N GLY A 49 2.35 -5.64 0.71
CA GLY A 49 3.04 -5.38 -0.55
C GLY A 49 2.34 -5.90 -1.80
N SER A 50 1.44 -6.88 -1.64
CA SER A 50 0.63 -7.42 -2.75
C SER A 50 -0.51 -6.49 -3.16
N LYS A 51 -0.91 -5.54 -2.30
CA LYS A 51 -1.97 -4.58 -2.61
C LYS A 51 -1.54 -3.66 -3.75
N SER A 52 -2.43 -3.48 -4.72
CA SER A 52 -2.20 -2.56 -5.85
C SER A 52 -2.17 -1.11 -5.35
N ASP A 53 -1.27 -0.30 -5.89
CA ASP A 53 -1.10 1.10 -5.49
C ASP A 53 -2.36 1.92 -5.80
N LYS A 54 -3.02 1.67 -6.94
CA LYS A 54 -4.32 2.29 -7.30
C LYS A 54 -5.39 1.99 -6.25
N LYS A 55 -5.56 0.71 -5.89
CA LYS A 55 -6.55 0.29 -4.89
C LYS A 55 -6.29 0.94 -3.54
N LEU A 56 -5.02 1.05 -3.14
CA LEU A 56 -4.64 1.77 -1.92
C LEU A 56 -5.05 3.25 -2.00
N ALA A 57 -4.75 3.94 -3.11
CA ALA A 57 -5.13 5.34 -3.27
C ALA A 57 -6.65 5.57 -3.32
N ASP A 58 -7.38 4.70 -4.02
CA ASP A 58 -8.85 4.75 -4.10
C ASP A 58 -9.47 4.62 -2.70
N GLU A 59 -9.00 3.68 -1.89
CA GLU A 59 -9.47 3.48 -0.51
C GLU A 59 -9.09 4.62 0.44
N GLN A 60 -8.04 5.38 0.15
CA GLN A 60 -7.69 6.56 0.95
C GLN A 60 -8.62 7.74 0.70
N GLU A 61 -9.33 7.75 -0.44
CA GLU A 61 -10.29 8.78 -0.84
C GLU A 61 -9.75 10.22 -0.62
N LEU A 62 -8.47 10.43 -0.94
CA LEU A 62 -7.81 11.71 -0.68
C LEU A 62 -8.48 12.82 -1.47
N LYS A 63 -8.92 13.86 -0.76
CA LYS A 63 -9.48 15.07 -1.36
C LYS A 63 -8.47 16.17 -1.28
N PHE A 64 -8.14 16.74 -2.44
CA PHE A 64 -7.27 17.89 -2.53
C PHE A 64 -8.09 19.17 -2.74
N PRO A 65 -7.58 20.34 -2.30
CA PRO A 65 -8.23 21.61 -2.57
C PRO A 65 -8.45 21.82 -4.08
N PRO A 66 -9.51 22.54 -4.50
CA PRO A 66 -9.85 22.69 -5.92
C PRO A 66 -8.77 23.42 -6.74
N TRP A 67 -7.89 24.17 -6.09
CA TRP A 67 -6.78 24.91 -6.71
C TRP A 67 -5.47 24.12 -6.75
N SER A 68 -5.46 22.89 -6.25
CA SER A 68 -4.28 22.05 -6.25
C SER A 68 -4.10 21.36 -7.60
N GLN A 69 -2.86 21.22 -8.02
CA GLN A 69 -2.50 20.42 -9.17
C GLN A 69 -1.91 19.09 -8.70
N LEU A 70 -2.62 18.00 -8.94
CA LEU A 70 -2.15 16.67 -8.58
C LEU A 70 -1.25 16.09 -9.68
N TRP A 71 0.00 15.81 -9.32
CA TRP A 71 0.94 15.10 -10.18
C TRP A 71 0.96 13.63 -9.79
N GLN A 72 0.40 12.77 -10.64
CA GLN A 72 0.32 11.34 -10.39
C GLN A 72 0.54 10.53 -11.68
N ASP A 73 0.89 9.25 -11.52
CA ASP A 73 0.99 8.31 -12.64
C ASP A 73 -0.40 8.05 -13.25
N LYS A 74 -0.44 7.78 -14.56
CA LYS A 74 -1.68 7.41 -15.29
C LYS A 74 -2.38 6.19 -14.69
N GLY A 75 -1.64 5.32 -14.01
CA GLY A 75 -2.18 4.15 -13.32
C GLY A 75 -3.07 4.47 -12.12
N TYR A 76 -3.10 5.70 -11.61
CA TYR A 76 -4.02 6.13 -10.55
C TYR A 76 -5.33 6.73 -11.08
N GLY A 77 -5.31 7.27 -12.30
CA GLY A 77 -6.48 7.85 -12.97
C GLY A 77 -7.36 6.83 -13.67
#